data_AF-A0A349R2S8-F1
#
_entry.id   AF-A0A349R2S8-F1
#
_cell.length_a   1.000
_cell.length_b   1.000
_cell.length_c   1.000
_cell.angle_alpha   90.00
_cell.angle_beta   90.00
_cell.angle_gamma   90.00
#
_symmetry.space_group_name_H-M   'P 1'
#
loop_
_entity.id
_entity.type
_entity.pdbx_description
1 polymer ?
#
loop_
_entity_poly.entity_id
_entity_poly.type
_entity_poly.pdbx_seq_one_letter_code
_entity_poly.pdbx_strand_id
1 'polypeptide(L)'
;MTNTLQLEKTLWQAADKLRNNMDAAEYKHVVLGLIFLKYISDAFDEHYEHLKSIEAETGADPEDKDEYTADKIFYVPPQARWKWLQGRAKLPTI
;
A
#
# COMPACT_ATOMS: atom_id res chain seq x y z
N MET A 1 13.79 -21.12 -1.23
CA MET A 1 14.04 -20.28 -2.41
C MET A 1 13.05 -20.50 -3.56
N THR A 2 12.21 -21.54 -3.56
CA THR A 2 11.24 -21.83 -4.63
C THR A 2 9.98 -20.96 -4.63
N ASN A 3 9.62 -20.37 -3.50
CA ASN A 3 8.33 -19.67 -3.35
C ASN A 3 8.32 -18.25 -3.97
N THR A 4 9.43 -17.51 -3.85
CA THR A 4 9.55 -16.16 -4.42
C THR A 4 9.47 -16.16 -5.95
N LEU A 5 10.15 -17.11 -6.61
CA LEU A 5 10.12 -17.27 -8.06
C LEU A 5 8.70 -17.58 -8.59
N GLN A 6 7.91 -18.35 -7.84
CA GLN A 6 6.51 -18.63 -8.21
C GLN A 6 5.61 -17.41 -8.03
N LEU A 7 5.83 -16.63 -6.96
CA LEU A 7 5.11 -15.38 -6.71
C LEU A 7 5.41 -14.35 -7.81
N GLU A 8 6.68 -14.12 -8.12
CA GLU A 8 7.12 -13.21 -9.19
C GLU A 8 6.49 -13.58 -10.53
N LYS A 9 6.53 -14.88 -10.90
CA LYS A 9 5.93 -15.36 -12.14
C LYS A 9 4.42 -15.11 -12.18
N THR A 10 3.73 -15.32 -11.06
CA THR A 10 2.28 -15.11 -10.95
C THR A 10 1.94 -13.62 -11.08
N LEU A 11 2.68 -12.75 -10.37
CA LEU A 11 2.51 -11.30 -10.42
C LEU A 11 2.80 -10.77 -11.83
N TRP A 12 3.85 -11.27 -12.47
CA TRP A 12 4.20 -10.90 -13.85
C TRP A 12 3.09 -11.27 -14.83
N GLN A 13 2.57 -12.50 -14.75
CA GLN A 13 1.47 -12.96 -15.61
C GLN A 13 0.17 -12.16 -15.39
N ALA A 14 -0.14 -11.80 -14.15
CA ALA A 14 -1.29 -10.96 -13.84
C ALA A 14 -1.12 -9.54 -14.41
N ALA A 15 0.06 -8.95 -14.23
CA ALA A 15 0.39 -7.63 -14.74
C ALA A 15 0.33 -7.59 -16.27
N ASP A 16 0.84 -8.60 -16.97
CA ASP A 16 0.81 -8.67 -18.44
C ASP A 16 -0.63 -8.76 -18.99
N LYS A 17 -1.50 -9.55 -18.33
CA LYS A 17 -2.93 -9.61 -18.67
C LYS A 17 -3.64 -8.27 -18.52
N LEU A 18 -3.27 -7.48 -17.51
CA LEU A 18 -3.90 -6.19 -17.21
C LEU A 18 -3.35 -5.05 -18.07
N ARG A 19 -2.11 -5.16 -18.57
CA ARG A 19 -1.48 -4.16 -19.44
C ARG A 19 -2.22 -3.98 -20.77
N ASN A 20 -2.83 -5.05 -21.28
CA ASN A 20 -3.52 -5.06 -22.56
C ASN A 20 -2.65 -4.43 -23.68
N ASN A 21 -3.13 -3.39 -24.38
CA ASN A 21 -2.40 -2.72 -25.48
C ASN A 21 -1.49 -1.58 -25.02
N MET A 22 -1.33 -1.31 -23.72
CA MET A 22 -0.49 -0.21 -23.23
C MET A 22 1.00 -0.55 -23.35
N ASP A 23 1.83 0.41 -23.75
CA ASP A 23 3.26 0.16 -23.85
C ASP A 23 3.89 -0.16 -22.47
N ALA A 24 4.91 -1.00 -22.45
CA ALA A 24 5.57 -1.40 -21.21
C ALA A 24 6.24 -0.19 -20.52
N ALA A 25 6.73 0.79 -21.28
CA ALA A 25 7.33 1.99 -20.71
C ALA A 25 6.31 2.87 -19.98
N GLU A 26 5.04 2.82 -20.37
CA GLU A 26 3.94 3.55 -19.72
C GLU A 26 3.36 2.75 -18.55
N TYR A 27 3.11 1.46 -18.77
CA TYR A 27 2.48 0.59 -17.76
C TYR A 27 3.34 0.40 -16.50
N LYS A 28 4.68 0.49 -16.62
CA LYS A 28 5.58 0.42 -15.46
C LYS A 28 5.24 1.48 -14.40
N HIS A 29 4.81 2.68 -14.81
CA HIS A 29 4.49 3.76 -13.87
C HIS A 29 3.25 3.44 -13.05
N VAL A 30 2.25 2.80 -13.67
CA VAL A 30 1.03 2.36 -12.99
C VAL A 30 1.34 1.23 -12.01
N VAL A 31 2.01 0.17 -12.46
CA VAL A 31 2.29 -1.00 -11.60
C VAL A 31 3.25 -0.65 -10.47
N LEU A 32 4.34 0.06 -10.75
CA LEU A 32 5.29 0.47 -9.71
C LEU A 32 4.64 1.45 -8.73
N GLY A 33 3.77 2.34 -9.21
CA GLY A 33 2.99 3.24 -8.35
C GLY A 33 2.06 2.47 -7.41
N LEU A 34 1.35 1.46 -7.91
CA LEU A 34 0.46 0.62 -7.09
C LEU A 34 1.23 -0.23 -6.06
N ILE A 35 2.37 -0.80 -6.44
CA ILE A 35 3.24 -1.55 -5.52
C ILE A 35 3.77 -0.62 -4.43
N PHE A 36 4.24 0.57 -4.79
CA PHE A 36 4.71 1.56 -3.84
C PHE A 36 3.59 1.98 -2.87
N LEU A 37 2.39 2.26 -3.39
CA LEU A 37 1.23 2.62 -2.58
C LEU A 37 0.83 1.51 -1.60
N LYS A 38 0.86 0.25 -2.05
CA LYS A 38 0.63 -0.91 -1.19
C LYS A 38 1.68 -1.00 -0.08
N TYR A 39 2.95 -0.85 -0.44
CA TYR A 39 4.06 -0.89 0.51
C TYR A 39 3.92 0.18 1.61
N ILE A 40 3.70 1.44 1.26
CA ILE A 40 3.56 2.51 2.26
C ILE A 40 2.29 2.33 3.10
N SER A 41 1.20 1.82 2.50
CA SER A 41 -0.04 1.54 3.24
C SER A 41 0.14 0.43 4.26
N ASP A 42 0.91 -0.61 3.92
CA ASP A 42 1.14 -1.74 4.83
C ASP A 42 2.05 -1.35 5.99
N ALA A 43 3.12 -0.59 5.73
CA ALA A 43 3.98 -0.05 6.77
C ALA A 43 3.21 0.91 7.71
N PHE A 44 2.34 1.75 7.14
CA PHE A 44 1.46 2.60 7.93
C PHE A 44 0.47 1.80 8.78
N ASP A 45 -0.24 0.82 8.20
CA ASP A 45 -1.22 0.00 8.91
C ASP A 45 -0.56 -0.78 10.07
N GLU A 46 0.65 -1.32 9.88
CA GLU A 46 1.39 -2.01 10.93
C GLU A 46 1.72 -1.08 12.11
N HIS A 47 2.23 0.13 11.83
CA HIS A 47 2.54 1.12 12.86
C HIS A 47 1.29 1.69 13.53
N TYR A 48 0.22 1.90 12.77
CA TYR A 48 -1.07 2.35 13.28
C TYR A 48 -1.62 1.38 14.34
N GLU A 49 -1.61 0.07 14.04
CA GLU A 49 -2.05 -0.95 15.02
C GLU A 49 -1.12 -1.01 16.23
N HIS A 50 0.19 -0.76 16.05
CA HIS A 50 1.12 -0.65 17.16
C HIS A 50 0.80 0.55 18.07
N LEU A 51 0.67 1.75 17.51
CA LEU A 51 0.32 2.96 18.28
C LEU A 51 -1.01 2.80 19.01
N LYS A 52 -2.00 2.21 18.34
CA LYS A 52 -3.31 1.91 18.93
C LYS A 52 -3.23 0.91 20.10
N SER A 53 -2.28 -0.02 20.06
CA SER A 53 -2.10 -0.98 21.15
C SER A 53 -1.50 -0.36 22.41
N ILE A 54 -0.75 0.74 22.27
CA ILE A 54 -0.10 1.45 23.38
C ILE A 54 -0.81 2.77 23.77
N GLU A 55 -1.80 3.22 23.00
CA GLU A 55 -2.57 4.45 23.19
C GLU A 55 -3.03 4.66 24.64
N ALA A 56 -3.58 3.64 25.28
CA ALA A 56 -4.10 3.73 26.65
C ALA A 56 -2.99 3.90 27.71
N GLU A 57 -1.75 3.50 27.41
CA GLU A 57 -0.62 3.49 28.35
C GLU A 57 0.29 4.70 28.17
N THR A 58 0.56 5.09 26.92
CA THR A 58 1.52 6.15 26.58
C THR A 58 0.85 7.45 26.12
N GLY A 59 -0.44 7.42 25.79
CA GLY A 59 -1.14 8.54 25.16
C GLY A 59 -0.79 8.73 23.69
N ALA A 60 -0.23 7.71 23.03
CA ALA A 60 0.07 7.73 21.60
C ALA A 60 -1.20 7.99 20.78
N ASP A 61 -1.10 8.83 19.74
CA ASP A 61 -2.20 9.12 18.81
C ASP A 61 -1.90 8.53 17.42
N PRO A 62 -2.58 7.43 17.03
CA PRO A 62 -2.41 6.83 15.70
C PRO A 62 -2.76 7.77 14.53
N GLU A 63 -3.45 8.88 14.75
CA GLU A 63 -3.78 9.86 13.71
C GLU A 63 -2.83 11.08 13.72
N ASP A 64 -1.87 11.15 14.65
CA ASP A 64 -0.80 12.15 14.63
C ASP A 64 0.29 11.77 13.62
N LYS A 65 0.68 12.69 12.74
CA LYS A 65 1.69 12.48 11.70
C LYS A 65 3.11 12.40 12.28
N ASP A 66 3.34 13.04 13.41
CA ASP A 66 4.68 13.12 13.99
C ASP A 66 5.13 11.75 14.53
N GLU A 67 4.18 10.91 14.96
CA GLU A 67 4.40 9.52 15.41
C GLU A 67 4.95 8.58 14.32
N TYR A 68 4.85 8.97 13.05
CA TYR A 68 5.34 8.18 11.91
C TYR A 68 6.70 8.67 11.39
N THR A 69 7.00 9.96 11.61
CA THR A 69 8.17 10.61 11.01
C THR A 69 9.48 10.07 11.59
N ALA A 70 9.49 9.73 12.89
CA ALA A 70 10.65 9.18 13.57
C ALA A 70 11.11 7.84 12.97
N ASP A 71 10.17 6.99 12.58
CA ASP A 71 10.42 5.67 12.00
C ASP A 71 10.52 5.69 10.47
N LYS A 72 10.53 6.89 9.86
CA LYS A 72 10.57 7.10 8.41
C LYS A 72 9.38 6.45 7.69
N ILE A 73 8.25 6.36 8.38
CA ILE A 73 7.00 5.84 7.83
C ILE A 73 6.23 7.03 7.27
N PHE A 74 5.69 6.87 6.06
CA PHE A 74 4.81 7.89 5.50
C PHE A 74 3.45 7.82 6.20
N TYR A 75 2.97 8.94 6.72
CA TYR A 75 1.58 9.04 7.13
C TYR A 75 0.66 8.90 5.91
N VAL A 76 -0.26 7.94 5.94
CA VAL A 76 -1.20 7.66 4.85
C VAL A 76 -2.60 8.16 5.24
N PRO A 77 -3.11 9.22 4.58
CA PRO A 77 -4.45 9.73 4.85
C PRO A 77 -5.52 8.65 4.65
N PRO A 78 -6.65 8.69 5.39
CA PRO A 78 -7.68 7.66 5.32
C PRO A 78 -8.18 7.30 3.91
N GLN A 79 -8.26 8.31 3.03
CA GLN A 79 -8.69 8.15 1.63
C GLN A 79 -7.65 7.53 0.70
N ALA A 80 -6.38 7.48 1.12
CA ALA A 80 -5.27 6.90 0.36
C ALA A 80 -4.87 5.50 0.88
N ARG A 81 -5.43 5.05 2.00
CA ARG A 81 -5.14 3.73 2.58
C ARG A 81 -5.56 2.62 1.61
N TRP A 82 -4.72 1.60 1.44
CA TRP A 82 -4.97 0.51 0.50
C TRP A 82 -6.38 -0.12 0.64
N LYS A 83 -6.83 -0.39 1.87
CA LYS A 83 -8.16 -0.97 2.14
C LYS A 83 -9.30 -0.08 1.63
N TRP A 84 -9.16 1.25 1.76
CA TRP A 84 -10.13 2.21 1.26
C TRP A 84 -10.24 2.15 -0.27
N LEU A 85 -9.10 2.13 -0.95
CA LEU A 85 -9.02 2.09 -2.41
C LEU A 85 -9.55 0.77 -2.95
N GLN A 86 -9.12 -0.34 -2.36
CA GLN A 86 -9.58 -1.68 -2.74
C GLN A 86 -11.09 -1.84 -2.58
N GLY A 87 -11.67 -1.33 -1.48
CA GLY A 87 -13.12 -1.35 -1.26
C GLY A 87 -13.92 -0.53 -2.27
N ARG A 88 -13.28 0.46 -2.91
CA ARG A 88 -13.90 1.38 -3.86
C ARG A 88 -13.49 1.13 -5.31
N ALA A 89 -12.63 0.16 -5.58
CA ALA A 89 -12.07 -0.10 -6.92
C ALA A 89 -13.12 -0.43 -8.00
N LYS A 90 -14.37 -0.75 -7.62
CA LYS A 90 -15.49 -0.98 -8.55
C LYS A 90 -16.34 0.26 -8.83
N LEU A 91 -16.12 1.36 -8.09
CA LEU A 91 -16.87 2.59 -8.25
C LEU A 91 -16.34 3.36 -9.46
N PRO A 92 -17.22 3.96 -10.29
CA PRO A 92 -16.82 4.74 -11.45
C PRO A 92 -16.26 6.13 -11.09
N THR A 93 -16.35 6.53 -9.82
CA THR A 93 -15.99 7.87 -9.31
C THR A 93 -14.65 7.90 -8.56
N ILE A 94 -13.85 6.83 -8.65
CA ILE A 94 -12.53 6.77 -8.01
C ILE A 94 -11.46 7.40 -8.90
#